data_AF-A0A6G2S4P0-F1
#
_entry.id   AF-A0A6G2S4P0-F1
#
_cell.length_a   1.000
_cell.length_b   1.000
_cell.length_c   1.000
_cell.angle_alpha   90.00
_cell.angle_beta   90.00
_cell.angle_gamma   90.00
#
_symmetry.space_group_name_H-M   'P 1'
#
loop_
_entity.id
_entity.type
_entity.pdbx_description
1 polymer ?
#
loop_
_entity_poly.entity_id
_entity_poly.type
_entity_poly.pdbx_seq_one_letter_code
_entity_poly.pdbx_strand_id
1 'polypeptide(L)'
;MKRSYALALSVLALVSGTAVAADAADATGPAPRDPAAAPVRHAPSADAAWCTQQGGKAETRVPYYTGTGNKLTPLGGEREMCLFTATDGSKIMIAADTLAADKPTLAALAYVRKPDGPSSPGNPSIAYCQGINGTAMFGNKPTDGGGWGPKNETDPSKATSACMFADGSVIDAWGLKYHKGGVIRGTDLTKKFRAAIPGA
;
A
#
# COMPACT_ATOMS: atom_id res chain seq x y z
N MET A 1 34.06 -45.44 -13.40
CA MET A 1 33.21 -46.36 -14.18
C MET A 1 32.28 -45.52 -15.05
N LYS A 2 32.45 -45.60 -16.37
CA LYS A 2 31.63 -44.88 -17.36
C LYS A 2 30.37 -45.71 -17.64
N ARG A 3 29.18 -45.09 -17.59
CA ARG A 3 27.97 -45.65 -18.19
C ARG A 3 27.25 -44.57 -18.98
N SER A 4 27.41 -44.66 -20.30
CA SER A 4 26.60 -44.01 -21.32
C SER A 4 25.25 -44.72 -21.41
N TYR A 5 24.15 -43.98 -21.58
CA TYR A 5 22.95 -44.48 -22.25
C TYR A 5 22.33 -43.38 -23.11
N ALA A 6 21.89 -43.82 -24.29
CA ALA A 6 21.58 -43.03 -25.46
C ALA A 6 20.14 -42.54 -25.50
N LEU A 7 19.99 -41.41 -26.21
CA LEU A 7 18.86 -40.90 -27.00
C LEU A 7 17.58 -41.75 -27.08
N ALA A 8 16.45 -41.10 -26.78
CA ALA A 8 15.20 -41.28 -27.52
C ALA A 8 14.64 -39.89 -27.88
N LEU A 9 14.77 -39.54 -29.16
CA LEU A 9 14.10 -38.43 -29.81
C LEU A 9 12.60 -38.74 -29.88
N SER A 10 11.77 -37.78 -29.51
CA SER A 10 10.36 -37.76 -29.90
C SER A 10 9.98 -36.33 -30.24
N VAL A 11 10.08 -36.04 -31.54
CA VAL A 11 9.58 -34.83 -32.18
C VAL A 11 8.07 -35.00 -32.33
N LEU A 12 7.29 -34.17 -31.65
CA LEU A 12 5.89 -33.95 -31.98
C LEU A 12 5.76 -32.54 -32.55
N ALA A 13 5.75 -32.45 -33.87
CA ALA A 13 5.24 -31.30 -34.60
C ALA A 13 3.77 -31.58 -34.92
N LEU A 14 2.89 -30.56 -34.82
CA LEU A 14 1.89 -30.22 -35.85
C LEU A 14 0.88 -29.14 -35.37
N VAL A 15 0.89 -28.02 -36.13
CA VAL A 15 -0.21 -27.10 -36.57
C VAL A 15 -1.08 -26.43 -35.48
N SER A 16 -1.35 -25.12 -35.47
CA SER A 16 -1.84 -24.30 -36.58
C SER A 16 -1.72 -22.82 -36.24
N GLY A 17 -0.93 -22.06 -37.00
CA GLY A 17 -0.91 -20.60 -36.94
C GLY A 17 -1.90 -20.03 -37.94
N THR A 18 -2.98 -19.42 -37.46
CA THR A 18 -3.83 -18.56 -38.29
C THR A 18 -3.18 -17.18 -38.40
N ALA A 19 -2.61 -16.89 -39.56
CA ALA A 19 -2.19 -15.54 -39.90
C ALA A 19 -3.44 -14.67 -40.07
N VAL A 20 -3.61 -13.68 -39.19
CA VAL A 20 -4.58 -12.60 -39.38
C VAL A 20 -3.91 -11.60 -40.33
N ALA A 21 -4.42 -11.51 -41.54
CA ALA A 21 -4.08 -10.42 -42.45
C ALA A 21 -4.65 -9.12 -41.86
N ALA A 22 -3.77 -8.18 -41.51
CA ALA A 22 -4.15 -6.82 -41.20
C ALA A 22 -4.23 -6.04 -42.51
N ASP A 23 -5.45 -5.68 -42.92
CA ASP A 23 -5.65 -4.68 -43.96
C ASP A 23 -5.10 -3.33 -43.49
N ALA A 24 -3.98 -2.91 -44.08
CA ALA A 24 -3.52 -1.54 -43.99
C ALA A 24 -4.39 -0.70 -44.95
N ALA A 25 -5.45 -0.10 -44.42
CA ALA A 25 -6.16 0.94 -45.13
C ALA A 25 -5.31 2.22 -45.14
N ASP A 26 -4.72 2.50 -46.30
CA ASP A 26 -4.14 3.78 -46.67
C ASP A 26 -5.29 4.82 -46.73
N ALA A 27 -5.50 5.53 -45.63
CA ALA A 27 -6.40 6.68 -45.58
C ALA A 27 -5.56 7.96 -45.56
N THR A 28 -5.52 8.58 -46.73
CA THR A 28 -4.99 9.90 -47.02
C THR A 28 -5.67 10.98 -46.16
N GLY A 29 -4.86 11.74 -45.40
CA GLY A 29 -5.22 13.06 -44.87
C GLY A 29 -5.09 13.21 -43.34
N PRO A 30 -4.42 14.26 -42.83
CA PRO A 30 -4.42 14.55 -41.40
C PRO A 30 -5.83 15.01 -40.97
N ALA A 31 -6.48 14.22 -40.13
CA ALA A 31 -7.71 14.62 -39.45
C ALA A 31 -7.45 15.90 -38.61
N PRO A 32 -8.46 16.78 -38.46
CA PRO A 32 -8.36 17.92 -37.55
C PRO A 32 -8.00 17.41 -36.16
N ARG A 33 -6.92 17.93 -35.57
CA ARG A 33 -6.55 17.61 -34.19
C ARG A 33 -7.60 18.23 -33.27
N ASP A 34 -8.47 17.39 -32.73
CA ASP A 34 -9.31 17.78 -31.60
C ASP A 34 -8.43 18.37 -30.49
N PRO A 35 -8.88 19.45 -29.81
CA PRO A 35 -8.18 19.94 -28.65
C PRO A 35 -8.04 18.80 -27.64
N ALA A 36 -6.80 18.56 -27.18
CA ALA A 36 -6.50 17.50 -26.24
C ALA A 36 -7.49 17.56 -25.07
N ALA A 37 -8.33 16.53 -24.96
CA ALA A 37 -9.27 16.41 -23.86
C ALA A 37 -8.51 16.54 -22.54
N ALA A 38 -8.98 17.42 -21.66
CA ALA A 38 -8.43 17.53 -20.32
C ALA A 38 -8.41 16.12 -19.68
N PRO A 39 -7.34 15.75 -18.95
CA PRO A 39 -7.25 14.43 -18.35
C PRO A 39 -8.51 14.15 -17.54
N VAL A 40 -9.16 13.03 -17.82
CA VAL A 40 -10.36 12.60 -17.10
C VAL A 40 -9.99 12.50 -15.63
N ARG A 41 -10.58 13.37 -14.81
CA ARG A 41 -10.44 13.24 -13.35
C ARG A 41 -11.18 11.96 -12.97
N HIS A 42 -10.43 10.90 -12.70
CA HIS A 42 -11.03 9.69 -12.13
C HIS A 42 -11.74 10.07 -10.84
N ALA A 43 -13.03 9.75 -10.75
CA ALA A 43 -13.76 9.91 -9.51
C ALA A 43 -13.04 9.14 -8.39
N PRO A 44 -13.01 9.66 -7.15
CA PRO A 44 -12.48 8.90 -6.02
C PRO A 44 -13.16 7.54 -5.92
N SER A 45 -12.43 6.50 -5.52
CA SER A 45 -13.07 5.23 -5.18
C SER A 45 -14.10 5.43 -4.06
N ALA A 46 -15.02 4.48 -3.89
CA ALA A 46 -15.98 4.52 -2.79
C ALA A 46 -15.29 4.59 -1.41
N ASP A 47 -14.11 4.00 -1.31
CA ASP A 47 -13.30 4.00 -0.08
C ASP A 47 -12.62 5.37 0.14
N ALA A 48 -12.12 6.00 -0.92
CA ALA A 48 -11.61 7.37 -0.87
C ALA A 48 -12.72 8.41 -0.56
N ALA A 49 -13.94 8.17 -1.03
CA ALA A 49 -15.10 8.98 -0.67
C ALA A 49 -15.44 8.84 0.82
N TRP A 50 -15.42 7.62 1.37
CA TRP A 50 -15.59 7.39 2.81
C TRP A 50 -14.51 8.11 3.62
N CYS A 51 -13.24 8.00 3.22
CA CYS A 51 -12.15 8.75 3.83
C CYS A 51 -12.45 10.26 3.93
N THR A 52 -12.89 10.86 2.82
CA THR A 52 -13.20 12.30 2.74
C THR A 52 -14.39 12.64 3.64
N GLN A 53 -15.44 11.81 3.65
CA GLN A 53 -16.60 11.98 4.54
C GLN A 53 -16.21 11.95 6.02
N GLN A 54 -15.20 11.16 6.38
CA GLN A 54 -14.66 11.09 7.75
C GLN A 54 -13.72 12.26 8.10
N GLY A 55 -13.54 13.23 7.20
CA GLY A 55 -12.66 14.39 7.38
C GLY A 55 -11.19 14.11 7.10
N GLY A 56 -10.89 13.02 6.39
CA GLY A 56 -9.55 12.69 5.92
C GLY A 56 -9.29 13.22 4.51
N LYS A 57 -8.04 13.14 4.09
CA LYS A 57 -7.62 13.39 2.71
C LYS A 57 -7.20 12.07 2.07
N ALA A 58 -7.91 11.63 1.04
CA ALA A 58 -7.50 10.48 0.24
C ALA A 58 -6.31 10.85 -0.66
N GLU A 59 -5.26 10.04 -0.63
CA GLU A 59 -4.07 10.17 -1.48
C GLU A 59 -3.58 8.81 -1.94
N THR A 60 -3.29 8.65 -3.23
CA THR A 60 -2.57 7.49 -3.74
C THR A 60 -1.12 7.53 -3.26
N ARG A 61 -0.67 6.44 -2.66
CA ARG A 61 0.69 6.28 -2.15
C ARG A 61 1.38 5.05 -2.69
N VAL A 62 2.70 5.16 -2.78
CA VAL A 62 3.60 4.15 -3.31
C VAL A 62 4.43 3.59 -2.14
N PRO A 63 4.63 2.28 -2.05
CA PRO A 63 5.59 1.71 -1.12
C PRO A 63 7.02 1.98 -1.61
N TYR A 64 7.90 2.35 -0.70
CA TYR A 64 9.29 2.64 -0.97
C TYR A 64 10.19 1.78 -0.08
N TYR A 65 11.26 1.26 -0.67
CA TYR A 65 12.38 0.67 0.04
C TYR A 65 13.47 1.73 0.20
N THR A 66 13.94 1.93 1.43
CA THR A 66 15.01 2.92 1.72
C THR A 66 16.39 2.27 1.87
N GLY A 67 16.45 0.97 2.20
CA GLY A 67 17.72 0.25 2.43
C GLY A 67 18.68 0.95 3.41
N THR A 68 19.97 0.63 3.31
CA THR A 68 21.07 1.38 3.94
C THR A 68 21.57 2.48 2.99
N GLY A 69 21.28 3.74 3.32
CA GLY A 69 21.68 4.93 2.56
C GLY A 69 20.48 5.88 2.33
N ASN A 70 20.73 7.04 1.72
CA ASN A 70 19.67 8.03 1.42
C ASN A 70 18.93 7.73 0.10
N LYS A 71 18.98 6.49 -0.40
CA LYS A 71 18.40 6.13 -1.71
C LYS A 71 16.98 5.59 -1.52
N LEU A 72 16.00 6.29 -2.07
CA LEU A 72 14.62 5.87 -2.09
C LEU A 72 14.34 5.06 -3.37
N THR A 73 13.90 3.82 -3.23
CA THR A 73 13.55 2.95 -4.36
C THR A 73 12.04 2.69 -4.35
N PRO A 74 11.28 3.18 -5.35
CA PRO A 74 9.86 2.85 -5.44
C PRO A 74 9.68 1.35 -5.68
N LEU A 75 8.79 0.74 -4.92
CA LEU A 75 8.40 -0.65 -5.07
C LEU A 75 7.11 -0.74 -5.92
N GLY A 76 6.80 -1.96 -6.34
CA GLY A 76 5.53 -2.23 -7.02
C GLY A 76 4.33 -2.01 -6.09
N GLY A 77 3.28 -1.43 -6.64
CA GLY A 77 2.01 -1.21 -5.95
C GLY A 77 1.68 0.26 -5.75
N GLU A 78 0.39 0.54 -5.75
CA GLU A 78 -0.17 1.83 -5.36
C GLU A 78 -1.39 1.53 -4.50
N ARG A 79 -1.64 2.34 -3.47
CA ARG A 79 -2.84 2.21 -2.65
C ARG A 79 -3.36 3.56 -2.26
N GLU A 80 -4.67 3.72 -2.31
CA GLU A 80 -5.32 4.90 -1.74
C GLU A 80 -5.22 4.84 -0.22
N MET A 81 -4.55 5.83 0.34
CA MET A 81 -4.41 6.03 1.77
C MET A 81 -5.28 7.21 2.20
N CYS A 82 -5.94 7.06 3.33
CA CYS A 82 -6.62 8.14 4.02
C CYS A 82 -5.68 8.77 5.05
N LEU A 83 -5.42 10.06 4.89
CA LEU A 83 -4.59 10.83 5.79
C LEU A 83 -5.45 11.73 6.67
N PHE A 84 -5.17 11.74 7.96
CA PHE A 84 -5.71 12.71 8.89
C PHE A 84 -4.55 13.53 9.47
N THR A 85 -4.62 14.84 9.33
CA THR A 85 -3.62 15.78 9.85
C THR A 85 -4.29 16.72 10.84
N ALA A 86 -3.77 16.78 12.07
CA ALA A 86 -4.22 17.68 13.11
C ALA A 86 -3.63 19.09 12.93
N THR A 87 -4.15 20.05 13.70
CA THR A 87 -3.65 21.43 13.74
C THR A 87 -2.20 21.54 14.24
N ASP A 88 -1.76 20.61 15.10
CA ASP A 88 -0.38 20.52 15.59
C ASP A 88 0.58 19.89 14.56
N GLY A 89 0.08 19.56 13.37
CA GLY A 89 0.85 18.92 12.30
C GLY A 89 1.05 17.41 12.48
N SER A 90 0.58 16.81 13.58
CA SER A 90 0.59 15.37 13.77
C SER A 90 -0.31 14.69 12.74
N LYS A 91 0.08 13.48 12.32
CA LYS A 91 -0.60 12.74 11.25
C LYS A 91 -0.78 11.28 11.62
N ILE A 92 -1.88 10.71 11.14
CA ILE A 92 -2.11 9.28 11.03
C ILE A 92 -2.56 8.96 9.61
N MET A 93 -2.02 7.87 9.07
CA MET A 93 -2.37 7.33 7.76
C MET A 93 -3.00 5.94 7.93
N ILE A 94 -4.03 5.63 7.15
CA ILE A 94 -4.65 4.31 7.08
C ILE A 94 -5.02 4.03 5.63
N ALA A 95 -5.00 2.79 5.17
CA ALA A 95 -5.52 2.53 3.83
C ALA A 95 -7.02 2.85 3.76
N ALA A 96 -7.46 3.47 2.66
CA ALA A 96 -8.84 3.90 2.50
C ALA A 96 -9.80 2.71 2.60
N ASP A 97 -9.47 1.60 1.95
CA ASP A 97 -10.17 0.32 2.00
C ASP A 97 -10.22 -0.30 3.41
N THR A 98 -9.20 -0.07 4.24
CA THR A 98 -9.18 -0.51 5.65
C THR A 98 -10.16 0.30 6.49
N LEU A 99 -10.21 1.62 6.28
CA LEU A 99 -11.16 2.51 6.98
C LEU A 99 -12.60 2.25 6.53
N ALA A 100 -12.78 1.95 5.25
CA ALA A 100 -14.05 1.77 4.58
C ALA A 100 -14.57 0.33 4.59
N ALA A 101 -13.82 -0.63 5.13
CA ALA A 101 -14.22 -2.04 5.16
C ALA A 101 -15.58 -2.23 5.85
N ASP A 102 -16.43 -3.07 5.26
CA ASP A 102 -17.76 -3.40 5.80
C ASP A 102 -17.70 -4.41 6.97
N LYS A 103 -16.52 -5.01 7.21
CA LYS A 103 -16.25 -5.92 8.33
C LYS A 103 -15.02 -5.43 9.11
N PRO A 104 -14.91 -5.75 10.42
CA PRO A 104 -13.71 -5.44 11.20
C PRO A 104 -12.45 -6.03 10.56
N THR A 105 -11.46 -5.18 10.33
CA THR A 105 -10.12 -5.59 9.88
C THR A 105 -9.18 -5.76 11.08
N LEU A 106 -8.07 -6.46 10.89
CA LEU A 106 -7.03 -6.61 11.91
C LEU A 106 -6.42 -5.25 12.30
N ALA A 107 -6.22 -4.33 11.34
CA ALA A 107 -5.78 -2.97 11.63
C ALA A 107 -6.81 -2.18 12.47
N ALA A 108 -8.10 -2.30 12.17
CA ALA A 108 -9.15 -1.63 12.94
C ALA A 108 -9.25 -2.21 14.35
N LEU A 109 -9.20 -3.54 14.50
CA LEU A 109 -9.16 -4.22 15.79
C LEU A 109 -7.92 -3.82 16.59
N ALA A 110 -6.74 -3.75 15.97
CA ALA A 110 -5.52 -3.32 16.62
C ALA A 110 -5.62 -1.87 17.13
N TYR A 111 -6.19 -0.97 16.32
CA TYR A 111 -6.41 0.41 16.72
C TYR A 111 -7.36 0.50 17.93
N VAL A 112 -8.54 -0.13 17.84
CA VAL A 112 -9.57 -0.01 18.90
C VAL A 112 -9.17 -0.72 20.18
N ARG A 113 -8.61 -1.93 20.10
CA ARG A 113 -8.30 -2.77 21.27
C ARG A 113 -6.99 -2.42 21.95
N LYS A 114 -6.07 -1.76 21.25
CA LYS A 114 -4.75 -1.35 21.79
C LYS A 114 -4.05 -2.51 22.51
N PRO A 115 -3.80 -3.66 21.84
CA PRO A 115 -3.15 -4.79 22.48
C PRO A 115 -1.77 -4.41 23.01
N ASP A 116 -1.31 -5.08 24.06
CA ASP A 116 0.07 -4.98 24.49
C ASP A 116 1.00 -5.58 23.44
N GLY A 117 2.22 -5.08 23.38
CA GLY A 117 3.24 -5.56 22.46
C GLY A 117 4.62 -5.16 22.94
N PRO A 118 5.66 -5.93 22.60
CA PRO A 118 7.03 -5.62 22.96
C PRO A 118 7.46 -4.23 22.51
N SER A 119 8.40 -3.66 23.28
CA SER A 119 9.26 -2.58 22.82
C SER A 119 10.65 -3.18 22.63
N SER A 120 11.20 -3.11 21.42
CA SER A 120 12.52 -3.66 21.08
C SER A 120 13.50 -2.53 20.76
N PRO A 121 14.83 -2.71 20.93
CA PRO A 121 15.83 -1.78 20.40
C PRO A 121 15.63 -1.55 18.89
N GLY A 122 15.81 -0.31 18.43
CA GLY A 122 15.52 0.09 17.04
C GLY A 122 14.27 0.97 16.95
N ASN A 123 13.51 0.87 15.86
CA ASN A 123 12.28 1.65 15.67
C ASN A 123 11.12 1.05 16.49
N PRO A 124 10.64 1.72 17.55
CA PRO A 124 9.61 1.18 18.44
C PRO A 124 8.26 0.90 17.76
N SER A 125 7.92 1.65 16.71
CA SER A 125 6.66 1.43 15.97
C SER A 125 6.67 0.13 15.18
N ILE A 126 7.82 -0.21 14.58
CA ILE A 126 8.01 -1.45 13.83
C ILE A 126 7.98 -2.63 14.80
N ALA A 127 8.71 -2.54 15.92
CA ALA A 127 8.70 -3.57 16.95
C ALA A 127 7.29 -3.81 17.52
N TYR A 128 6.55 -2.74 17.77
CA TYR A 128 5.17 -2.86 18.25
C TYR A 128 4.26 -3.51 17.20
N CYS A 129 4.35 -3.09 15.94
CA CYS A 129 3.61 -3.71 14.84
C CYS A 129 3.87 -5.22 14.73
N GLN A 130 5.14 -5.64 14.80
CA GLN A 130 5.51 -7.06 14.82
C GLN A 130 4.94 -7.79 16.04
N GLY A 131 4.99 -7.14 17.20
CA GLY A 131 4.47 -7.63 18.46
C GLY A 131 2.98 -7.92 18.48
N ILE A 132 2.21 -7.30 17.58
CA ILE A 132 0.76 -7.46 17.47
C ILE A 132 0.38 -8.25 16.20
N ASN A 133 1.29 -9.07 15.70
CA ASN A 133 1.15 -9.92 14.50
C ASN A 133 0.95 -9.15 13.18
N GLY A 134 1.38 -7.90 13.11
CA GLY A 134 1.55 -7.16 11.86
C GLY A 134 2.99 -7.17 11.36
N THR A 135 3.24 -6.52 10.24
CA THR A 135 4.59 -6.24 9.73
C THR A 135 4.68 -4.81 9.21
N ALA A 136 5.80 -4.16 9.51
CA ALA A 136 6.19 -2.88 8.93
C ALA A 136 7.58 -2.98 8.26
N MET A 137 7.98 -4.20 7.89
CA MET A 137 9.29 -4.50 7.31
C MET A 137 9.24 -4.53 5.79
N PHE A 138 10.25 -3.91 5.17
CA PHE A 138 10.39 -3.78 3.71
C PHE A 138 11.59 -4.55 3.14
N GLY A 139 12.29 -5.35 3.96
CA GLY A 139 13.42 -6.16 3.55
C GLY A 139 13.75 -7.24 4.58
N ASN A 140 14.83 -7.98 4.35
CA ASN A 140 15.22 -9.14 5.15
C ASN A 140 16.33 -8.84 6.17
N LYS A 141 16.89 -7.62 6.17
CA LYS A 141 17.91 -7.19 7.14
C LYS A 141 17.31 -6.22 8.17
N PRO A 142 17.82 -6.19 9.40
CA PRO A 142 17.37 -5.21 10.42
C PRO A 142 17.54 -3.74 10.00
N THR A 143 18.47 -3.45 9.10
CA THR A 143 18.73 -2.11 8.56
C THR A 143 17.86 -1.76 7.35
N ASP A 144 17.06 -2.71 6.85
CA ASP A 144 16.16 -2.46 5.73
C ASP A 144 14.95 -1.64 6.22
N GLY A 145 14.93 -0.38 5.79
CA GLY A 145 13.79 0.50 6.01
C GLY A 145 12.86 0.56 4.81
N GLY A 146 11.73 1.22 5.04
CA GLY A 146 10.78 1.52 4.00
C GLY A 146 9.52 2.15 4.57
N GLY A 147 8.58 2.44 3.70
CA GLY A 147 7.31 3.03 4.07
C GLY A 147 6.49 3.44 2.88
N TRP A 148 5.38 4.10 3.15
CA TRP A 148 4.47 4.61 2.13
C TRP A 148 4.67 6.11 1.97
N GLY A 149 4.91 6.55 0.74
CA GLY A 149 5.13 7.95 0.41
C GLY A 149 4.25 8.42 -0.74
N PRO A 150 4.17 9.74 -0.98
CA PRO A 150 3.60 10.29 -2.20
C PRO A 150 4.28 9.71 -3.44
N LYS A 151 3.56 9.66 -4.57
CA LYS A 151 4.16 9.27 -5.84
C LYS A 151 5.30 10.22 -6.23
N ASN A 152 6.38 9.66 -6.78
CA ASN A 152 7.61 10.39 -7.14
C ASN A 152 8.34 11.05 -5.97
N GLU A 153 8.13 10.57 -4.73
CA GLU A 153 8.92 11.01 -3.59
C GLU A 153 10.41 10.76 -3.81
N THR A 154 11.24 11.67 -3.28
CA THR A 154 12.71 11.61 -3.33
C THR A 154 13.36 11.72 -1.96
N ASP A 155 12.62 12.23 -0.96
CA ASP A 155 13.09 12.37 0.41
C ASP A 155 12.70 11.12 1.23
N PRO A 156 13.68 10.30 1.67
CA PRO A 156 13.39 9.10 2.44
C PRO A 156 12.72 9.37 3.79
N SER A 157 12.82 10.60 4.34
CA SER A 157 12.13 10.98 5.58
C SER A 157 10.62 11.10 5.42
N LYS A 158 10.12 11.17 4.18
CA LYS A 158 8.67 11.25 3.86
C LYS A 158 8.00 9.89 3.77
N ALA A 159 8.77 8.80 3.70
CA ALA A 159 8.24 7.45 3.76
C ALA A 159 7.68 7.17 5.15
N THR A 160 6.36 6.96 5.23
CA THR A 160 5.67 6.67 6.50
C THR A 160 5.65 5.17 6.74
N SER A 161 6.22 4.70 7.84
CA SER A 161 6.14 3.29 8.23
C SER A 161 4.68 2.92 8.57
N ALA A 162 4.13 1.94 7.86
CA ALA A 162 2.78 1.43 8.09
C ALA A 162 2.82 -0.05 8.50
N CYS A 163 2.01 -0.39 9.48
CA CYS A 163 1.75 -1.74 9.93
C CYS A 163 0.73 -2.40 9.00
N MET A 164 1.12 -3.49 8.36
CA MET A 164 0.30 -4.34 7.50
C MET A 164 -0.04 -5.63 8.24
N PHE A 165 -1.28 -6.06 8.15
CA PHE A 165 -1.76 -7.30 8.78
C PHE A 165 -2.07 -8.39 7.73
N ALA A 166 -2.28 -9.61 8.21
CA ALA A 166 -2.50 -10.80 7.36
C ALA A 166 -3.78 -10.73 6.49
N ASP A 167 -4.76 -9.90 6.88
CA ASP A 167 -5.97 -9.63 6.08
C ASP A 167 -5.75 -8.53 5.02
N GLY A 168 -4.50 -8.07 4.84
CA GLY A 168 -4.13 -7.01 3.91
C GLY A 168 -4.47 -5.60 4.41
N SER A 169 -5.02 -5.43 5.61
CA SER A 169 -5.30 -4.12 6.19
C SER A 169 -4.03 -3.39 6.59
N VAL A 170 -4.00 -2.07 6.43
CA VAL A 170 -2.80 -1.24 6.63
C VAL A 170 -3.12 0.03 7.41
N ILE A 171 -2.31 0.33 8.41
CA ILE A 171 -2.42 1.55 9.24
C ILE A 171 -1.03 2.02 9.69
N ASP A 172 -0.83 3.31 9.87
CA ASP A 172 0.40 3.93 10.38
C ASP A 172 0.89 3.25 11.68
N ALA A 173 2.12 2.75 11.64
CA ALA A 173 2.70 2.02 12.77
C ALA A 173 2.97 2.93 13.98
N TRP A 174 3.36 4.18 13.74
CA TRP A 174 3.51 5.16 14.81
C TRP A 174 2.15 5.58 15.35
N GLY A 175 1.14 5.71 14.50
CA GLY A 175 -0.25 5.92 14.90
C GLY A 175 -0.70 4.90 15.94
N LEU A 176 -0.50 3.60 15.66
CA LEU A 176 -0.80 2.52 16.60
C LEU A 176 0.03 2.59 17.89
N LYS A 177 1.35 2.77 17.77
CA LYS A 177 2.24 2.80 18.94
C LYS A 177 1.93 3.94 19.90
N TYR A 178 1.72 5.15 19.39
CA TYR A 178 1.34 6.30 20.21
C TYR A 178 -0.06 6.13 20.80
N HIS A 179 -1.02 5.61 20.03
CA HIS A 179 -2.37 5.38 20.52
C HIS A 179 -2.43 4.40 21.68
N LYS A 180 -1.61 3.34 21.66
CA LYS A 180 -1.43 2.43 22.80
C LYS A 180 -0.99 3.16 24.08
N GLY A 181 -0.17 4.20 23.94
CA GLY A 181 0.27 5.07 25.03
C GLY A 181 -0.69 6.21 25.37
N GLY A 182 -1.90 6.23 24.80
CA GLY A 182 -2.91 7.27 25.05
C GLY A 182 -2.74 8.54 24.20
N VAL A 183 -1.79 8.57 23.27
CA VAL A 183 -1.53 9.74 22.42
C VAL A 183 -2.19 9.55 21.05
N ILE A 184 -3.13 10.43 20.71
CA ILE A 184 -3.76 10.46 19.38
C ILE A 184 -2.90 11.30 18.44
N ARG A 185 -2.55 10.72 17.27
CA ARG A 185 -1.91 11.45 16.18
C ARG A 185 -2.93 11.73 15.09
N GLY A 186 -2.99 12.96 14.58
CA GLY A 186 -3.94 13.37 13.54
C GLY A 186 -5.39 13.39 14.04
N THR A 187 -6.04 12.23 14.15
CA THR A 187 -7.42 12.14 14.65
C THR A 187 -7.68 10.79 15.32
N ASP A 188 -8.70 10.72 16.15
CA ASP A 188 -9.18 9.45 16.70
C ASP A 188 -10.00 8.70 15.64
N LEU A 189 -9.53 7.51 15.26
CA LEU A 189 -10.17 6.67 14.24
C LEU A 189 -11.31 5.83 14.81
N THR A 190 -11.50 5.75 16.13
CA THR A 190 -12.45 4.82 16.79
C THR A 190 -13.87 4.91 16.22
N LYS A 191 -14.32 6.11 15.85
CA LYS A 191 -15.66 6.35 15.28
C LYS A 191 -15.66 6.60 13.77
N LYS A 192 -14.54 6.36 13.08
CA LYS A 192 -14.35 6.66 11.65
C LYS A 192 -14.35 5.40 10.77
N PHE A 193 -14.19 4.22 11.36
CA PHE A 193 -14.38 2.96 10.65
C PHE A 193 -15.82 2.83 10.18
N ARG A 194 -16.01 2.33 8.95
CA ARG A 194 -17.36 2.02 8.43
C ARG A 194 -17.98 0.85 9.20
N ALA A 195 -17.22 -0.23 9.39
CA ALA A 195 -17.63 -1.35 10.22
C ALA A 195 -17.74 -0.95 11.69
N ALA A 196 -18.73 -1.52 12.38
CA ALA A 196 -18.76 -1.51 13.83
C ALA A 196 -17.62 -2.40 14.37
N ILE A 197 -16.65 -1.79 15.05
CA ILE A 197 -15.51 -2.51 15.61
C ILE A 197 -15.82 -2.92 17.05
N PRO A 198 -15.79 -4.23 17.36
CA PRO A 198 -15.96 -4.68 18.74
C PRO A 198 -14.88 -4.09 19.64
N GLY A 199 -15.28 -3.67 20.84
CA GLY A 199 -14.36 -3.25 21.89
C GLY A 199 -13.39 -4.36 22.32
N ALA A 200 -12.49 -3.98 23.23
CA ALA A 200 -11.69 -4.93 24.00
C ALA A 200 -12.54 -5.58 25.10
#